data_AF-A0A8E1ZVP6-F1
#
_entry.id   AF-A0A8E1ZVP6-F1
#
_cell.length_a   1.000
_cell.length_b   1.000
_cell.length_c   1.000
_cell.angle_alpha   90.00
_cell.angle_beta   90.00
_cell.angle_gamma   90.00
#
_symmetry.space_group_name_H-M   'P 1'
#
loop_
_entity.id
_entity.type
_entity.pdbx_description
1 polymer ?
#
loop_
_entity_poly.entity_id
_entity_poly.type
_entity_poly.pdbx_seq_one_letter_code
_entity_poly.pdbx_strand_id
1 'polypeptide(L)'
;MKVKEFISKTELLCEHCGKDLLTDPASGIFVTWTTKHKSYNLKEFYQKAYYCCKGACNEAMKIKSRNQGLIYHEQEDLSVYMNPLTYINKSVLWMDLLNKGVTLKPAAFDKLNNLFTVAFIEVSRRMTNKEVTEAKYRVANGIDSIL
;
A
#
# COMPACT_ATOMS: atom_id res chain seq x y z
N MET A 1 17.65 5.74 -2.94
CA MET A 1 17.03 5.85 -4.28
C MET A 1 17.79 6.91 -5.06
N LYS A 2 18.22 6.63 -6.30
CA LYS A 2 18.85 7.65 -7.16
C LYS A 2 17.75 8.45 -7.86
N VAL A 3 17.91 9.77 -8.02
CA VAL A 3 16.91 10.65 -8.67
C VAL A 3 16.52 10.17 -10.07
N LYS A 4 17.44 9.55 -10.83
CA LYS A 4 17.15 8.95 -12.14
C LYS A 4 16.16 7.78 -12.06
N GLU A 5 16.22 6.97 -11.01
CA GLU A 5 15.31 5.83 -10.80
C GLU A 5 13.92 6.28 -10.38
N PHE A 6 13.82 7.46 -9.75
CA PHE A 6 12.54 8.07 -9.38
C PHE A 6 11.75 8.50 -10.62
N ILE A 7 12.43 9.08 -11.62
CA ILE A 7 11.81 9.53 -12.88
C ILE A 7 11.29 8.35 -13.72
N SER A 8 11.92 7.17 -13.62
CA SER A 8 11.54 5.99 -14.40
C SER A 8 10.40 5.16 -13.79
N LYS A 9 9.94 5.48 -12.58
CA LYS A 9 8.91 4.70 -11.88
C LYS A 9 7.53 5.31 -12.13
N THR A 10 6.86 4.84 -13.17
CA THR A 10 5.52 5.31 -13.56
C THR A 10 4.47 4.20 -13.63
N GLU A 11 4.84 2.96 -13.30
CA GLU A 11 3.96 1.81 -13.50
C GLU A 11 3.64 1.10 -12.20
N LEU A 12 2.37 0.71 -12.07
CA LEU A 12 1.91 -0.15 -11.01
C LEU A 12 1.06 -1.26 -11.61
N LEU A 13 1.71 -2.38 -11.93
CA LEU A 13 1.08 -3.51 -12.61
C LEU A 13 0.60 -4.56 -11.61
N CYS A 14 -0.49 -5.23 -11.95
CA CYS A 14 -0.99 -6.39 -11.23
C CYS A 14 0.03 -7.54 -11.29
N GLU A 15 0.49 -8.00 -10.13
CA GLU A 15 1.50 -9.07 -10.06
C GLU A 15 0.95 -10.45 -10.44
N HIS A 16 -0.37 -10.57 -10.64
CA HIS A 16 -0.98 -11.79 -11.14
C HIS A 16 -1.17 -11.79 -12.66
N CYS A 17 -1.78 -10.74 -13.22
CA CYS A 17 -2.19 -10.70 -14.62
C CYS A 17 -1.49 -9.64 -15.48
N GLY A 18 -0.61 -8.83 -14.90
CA GLY A 18 0.14 -7.78 -15.60
C GLY A 18 -0.66 -6.52 -15.96
N LYS A 19 -1.96 -6.47 -15.65
CA LYS A 19 -2.81 -5.30 -15.93
C LYS A 19 -2.31 -4.05 -15.19
N ASP A 20 -2.30 -2.90 -15.86
CA ASP A 20 -2.06 -1.61 -15.23
C ASP A 20 -3.16 -1.24 -14.21
N LEU A 21 -2.73 -0.84 -13.01
CA LEU A 21 -3.57 -0.50 -11.88
C LEU A 21 -3.70 1.02 -11.66
N LEU A 22 -2.94 1.84 -12.39
CA LEU A 22 -2.97 3.31 -12.33
C LEU A 22 -4.08 3.93 -13.20
N THR A 23 -5.13 3.17 -13.52
CA THR A 23 -6.33 3.71 -14.18
C THR A 23 -6.96 4.83 -13.35
N ASP A 24 -7.75 5.73 -13.93
CA ASP A 24 -8.58 6.69 -13.16
C ASP A 24 -10.03 6.18 -13.05
N PRO A 25 -10.51 5.76 -11.86
CA PRO A 25 -9.79 5.67 -10.59
C PRO A 25 -8.91 4.41 -10.50
N ALA A 26 -7.91 4.45 -9.61
CA ALA A 26 -6.98 3.33 -9.43
C ALA A 26 -7.76 2.09 -8.98
N SER A 27 -7.57 0.97 -9.68
CA SER A 27 -8.52 -0.16 -9.63
C SER A 27 -8.02 -1.41 -8.90
N GLY A 28 -6.80 -1.36 -8.36
CA GLY A 28 -6.19 -2.46 -7.61
C GLY A 28 -6.16 -2.26 -6.09
N ILE A 29 -5.52 -3.22 -5.43
CA ILE A 29 -5.29 -3.24 -3.99
C ILE A 29 -3.80 -3.45 -3.70
N PHE A 30 -3.35 -2.92 -2.56
CA PHE A 30 -2.07 -3.25 -1.94
C PHE A 30 -2.33 -4.19 -0.76
N VAL A 31 -1.63 -5.32 -0.71
CA VAL A 31 -1.82 -6.35 0.33
C VAL A 31 -0.52 -6.63 1.03
N THR A 32 -0.55 -6.65 2.37
CA THR A 32 0.60 -6.91 3.23
C THR A 32 0.46 -8.23 3.98
N TRP A 33 1.59 -8.89 4.22
CA TRP A 33 1.67 -10.19 4.87
C TRP A 33 2.78 -10.20 5.92
N THR A 34 2.53 -10.90 7.01
CA THR A 34 3.44 -11.08 8.15
C THR A 34 3.78 -12.56 8.34
N THR A 35 4.62 -12.87 9.33
CA THR A 35 4.98 -14.25 9.72
C THR A 35 4.66 -14.49 11.19
N LYS A 36 4.41 -15.75 11.58
CA LYS A 36 4.30 -16.10 13.00
C LYS A 36 5.55 -15.70 13.76
N HIS A 37 5.30 -15.13 14.92
CA HIS A 37 6.26 -14.84 15.95
C HIS A 37 6.74 -16.11 16.67
N LYS A 38 8.05 -16.27 16.84
CA LYS A 38 8.66 -17.39 17.60
C LYS A 38 9.10 -17.03 19.03
N SER A 39 8.90 -15.79 19.51
CA SER A 39 9.27 -15.43 20.90
C SER A 39 8.34 -14.36 21.48
N TYR A 40 8.38 -14.16 22.80
CA TYR A 40 7.42 -13.34 23.55
C TYR A 40 7.66 -11.80 23.48
N ASN A 41 8.60 -11.31 22.65
CA ASN A 41 9.02 -9.88 22.62
C ASN A 41 8.83 -9.23 21.23
N LEU A 42 7.57 -8.98 20.82
CA LEU A 42 7.20 -8.94 19.40
C LEU A 42 7.14 -7.55 18.77
N LYS A 43 8.16 -7.25 17.96
CA LYS A 43 8.09 -6.27 16.86
C LYS A 43 7.46 -6.95 15.64
N GLU A 44 6.40 -6.40 15.06
CA GLU A 44 5.79 -6.94 13.84
C GLU A 44 6.78 -6.95 12.66
N PHE A 45 6.72 -8.00 11.85
CA PHE A 45 7.54 -8.15 10.64
C PHE A 45 6.66 -8.26 9.40
N TYR A 46 6.68 -7.22 8.57
CA TYR A 46 6.11 -7.30 7.22
C TYR A 46 7.08 -8.05 6.32
N GLN A 47 6.69 -9.26 5.95
CA GLN A 47 7.52 -10.19 5.22
C GLN A 47 7.38 -10.01 3.70
N LYS A 48 6.15 -9.72 3.25
CA LYS A 48 5.80 -9.62 1.83
C LYS A 48 4.70 -8.59 1.65
N ALA A 49 4.73 -7.92 0.52
CA ALA A 49 3.59 -7.16 0.02
C ALA A 49 3.44 -7.39 -1.49
N TYR A 50 2.25 -7.13 -2.02
CA TYR A 50 1.99 -7.15 -3.45
C TYR A 50 0.89 -6.18 -3.85
N TYR A 51 0.84 -5.82 -5.13
CA TYR A 51 -0.32 -5.18 -5.74
C TYR A 51 -1.00 -6.11 -6.73
N CYS A 52 -2.33 -6.11 -6.75
CA CYS A 52 -3.08 -6.88 -7.74
C CYS A 52 -4.47 -6.30 -7.97
N CYS A 53 -5.15 -6.80 -9.01
CA CYS A 53 -6.57 -6.57 -9.19
C CYS A 53 -7.37 -7.21 -8.04
N LYS A 54 -8.54 -6.62 -7.76
CA LYS A 54 -9.53 -7.21 -6.84
C LYS A 54 -10.06 -8.56 -7.37
N GLY A 55 -10.69 -9.34 -6.48
CA GLY A 55 -11.31 -10.62 -6.83
C GLY A 55 -10.30 -11.71 -7.15
N ALA A 56 -10.44 -12.37 -8.31
CA ALA A 56 -9.71 -13.59 -8.65
C ALA A 56 -8.18 -13.46 -8.57
N CYS A 57 -7.62 -12.31 -8.98
CA CYS A 57 -6.19 -12.06 -8.88
C CYS A 57 -5.71 -12.08 -7.42
N ASN A 58 -6.44 -11.40 -6.53
CA ASN A 58 -6.12 -11.38 -5.10
C ASN A 58 -6.26 -12.78 -4.48
N GLU A 59 -7.31 -13.53 -4.82
CA GLU A 59 -7.52 -14.87 -4.28
C GLU A 59 -6.40 -15.84 -4.69
N ALA A 60 -5.95 -15.79 -5.96
CA ALA A 60 -4.79 -16.56 -6.41
C ALA A 60 -3.52 -16.18 -5.65
N MET A 61 -3.29 -14.89 -5.40
CA MET A 61 -2.13 -14.40 -4.66
C MET A 61 -2.18 -14.76 -3.17
N LYS A 62 -3.36 -14.72 -2.55
CA LYS A 62 -3.58 -15.17 -1.16
C LYS A 62 -3.26 -16.64 -0.99
N ILE A 63 -3.70 -17.50 -1.91
CA ILE A 63 -3.38 -18.94 -1.88
C ILE A 63 -1.86 -19.14 -1.95
N LYS A 64 -1.17 -18.46 -2.88
CA LYS A 64 0.29 -18.53 -2.99
C LYS A 64 1.01 -18.11 -1.70
N SER A 65 0.59 -17.00 -1.08
CA SER A 65 1.20 -16.52 0.17
C SER A 65 0.92 -17.43 1.37
N ARG A 66 -0.30 -17.99 1.48
CA ARG A 66 -0.64 -18.97 2.52
C ARG A 66 0.17 -20.26 2.40
N ASN A 67 0.39 -20.74 1.17
CA ASN A 67 1.25 -21.91 0.91
C ASN A 67 2.72 -21.65 1.28
N GLN A 68 3.13 -20.38 1.39
CA GLN A 68 4.45 -19.97 1.90
C GLN A 68 4.49 -19.82 3.43
N GLY A 69 3.39 -20.16 4.14
CA GLY A 69 3.29 -20.04 5.60
C GLY A 69 3.12 -18.60 6.11
N LEU A 70 2.77 -17.66 5.24
CA LEU A 70 2.56 -16.26 5.61
C LEU A 70 1.16 -16.04 6.22
N ILE A 71 1.07 -15.08 7.15
CA ILE A 71 -0.18 -14.64 7.76
C ILE A 71 -0.65 -13.37 7.04
N TYR A 72 -1.92 -13.35 6.68
CA TYR A 72 -2.55 -12.17 6.11
C TYR A 72 -2.60 -11.05 7.17
N HIS A 73 -2.14 -9.85 6.81
CA HIS A 73 -2.20 -8.69 7.68
C HIS A 73 -3.34 -7.77 7.26
N GLU A 74 -3.19 -7.10 6.11
CA GLU A 74 -4.14 -6.08 5.68
C GLU A 74 -4.16 -5.99 4.14
N GLN A 75 -5.28 -5.48 3.63
CA GLN A 75 -5.42 -5.04 2.25
C GLN A 75 -5.98 -3.62 2.24
N GLU A 76 -5.50 -2.78 1.33
CA GLU A 76 -5.93 -1.40 1.17
C GLU A 76 -6.16 -1.11 -0.31
N ASP A 77 -7.16 -0.28 -0.61
CA ASP A 77 -7.43 0.15 -1.97
C ASP A 77 -6.35 1.12 -2.47
N LEU A 78 -5.86 0.91 -3.70
CA LEU A 78 -4.81 1.78 -4.25
C LEU A 78 -5.28 3.23 -4.40
N SER A 79 -6.58 3.46 -4.63
CA SER A 79 -7.16 4.82 -4.68
C SER A 79 -6.90 5.62 -3.41
N VAL A 80 -6.75 4.96 -2.25
CA VAL A 80 -6.41 5.61 -0.97
C VAL A 80 -5.00 6.21 -1.00
N TYR A 81 -4.07 5.61 -1.73
CA TYR A 81 -2.74 6.19 -1.91
C TYR A 81 -2.72 7.28 -2.99
N MET A 82 -3.67 7.25 -3.94
CA MET A 82 -3.76 8.24 -5.03
C MET A 82 -4.57 9.49 -4.67
N ASN A 83 -5.16 9.55 -3.48
CA ASN A 83 -5.81 10.75 -2.98
C ASN A 83 -4.82 11.53 -2.10
N PRO A 84 -4.59 12.84 -2.35
CA PRO A 84 -3.51 13.58 -1.68
C PRO A 84 -3.62 13.67 -0.15
N LEU A 85 -4.84 13.75 0.40
CA LEU A 85 -5.03 13.84 1.85
C LEU A 85 -4.75 12.49 2.52
N THR A 86 -5.30 11.42 1.96
CA THR A 86 -5.12 10.07 2.50
C THR A 86 -3.72 9.55 2.25
N TYR A 87 -3.04 9.99 1.19
CA TYR A 87 -1.61 9.74 0.95
C TYR A 87 -0.73 10.25 2.10
N ILE A 88 -0.94 11.49 2.55
CA ILE A 88 -0.19 12.05 3.69
C ILE A 88 -0.48 11.25 4.96
N ASN A 89 -1.75 10.94 5.22
CA ASN A 89 -2.11 10.14 6.39
C ASN A 89 -1.43 8.75 6.37
N LYS A 90 -1.49 8.05 5.23
CA LYS A 90 -0.82 6.75 5.06
C LYS A 90 0.71 6.88 5.21
N SER A 91 1.31 7.96 4.73
CA SER A 91 2.73 8.23 4.94
C SER A 91 3.06 8.31 6.42
N VAL A 92 2.27 9.07 7.20
CA VAL A 92 2.45 9.22 8.65
C VAL A 92 2.23 7.91 9.39
N LEU A 93 1.20 7.15 9.04
CA LEU A 93 0.93 5.83 9.64
C LEU A 93 2.11 4.87 9.45
N TRP A 94 2.67 4.78 8.25
CA TRP A 94 3.84 3.94 8.00
C TRP A 94 5.09 4.44 8.75
N MET A 95 5.30 5.75 8.86
CA MET A 95 6.38 6.33 9.66
C MET A 95 6.22 6.02 11.16
N ASP A 96 5.00 6.10 11.70
CA ASP A 96 4.71 5.77 13.09
C ASP A 96 4.90 4.28 13.39
N LEU A 97 4.47 3.39 12.48
CA LEU A 97 4.73 1.95 12.60
C LEU A 97 6.25 1.67 12.65
N LEU A 98 7.02 2.28 11.76
CA LEU A 98 8.48 2.18 11.76
C LEU A 98 9.09 2.71 13.07
N ASN A 99 8.60 3.84 13.58
CA ASN A 99 9.02 4.42 14.85
C ASN A 99 8.70 3.50 16.05
N LYS A 100 7.56 2.79 16.01
CA LYS A 100 7.17 1.77 17.00
C LYS A 100 7.97 0.46 16.87
N GLY A 101 8.90 0.38 15.94
CA GLY A 101 9.82 -0.74 15.79
C GLY A 101 9.33 -1.86 14.87
N VAL A 102 8.26 -1.64 14.11
CA VAL A 102 7.87 -2.53 13.02
C VAL A 102 9.02 -2.64 12.03
N THR A 103 9.33 -3.85 11.58
CA THR A 103 10.39 -4.10 10.59
C THR A 103 9.80 -4.57 9.28
N LEU A 104 10.20 -3.92 8.17
CA LEU A 104 9.89 -4.40 6.82
C LEU A 104 11.07 -5.20 6.27
N LYS A 105 10.81 -6.40 5.76
CA LYS A 105 11.78 -7.12 4.94
C LYS A 105 11.97 -6.42 3.59
N PRO A 106 13.13 -6.58 2.92
CA PRO A 106 13.43 -5.90 1.66
C PRO A 106 12.30 -6.00 0.62
N ALA A 107 11.72 -7.19 0.44
CA ALA A 107 10.63 -7.39 -0.51
C ALA A 107 9.37 -6.57 -0.19
N ALA A 108 9.02 -6.41 1.10
CA ALA A 108 7.89 -5.58 1.51
C ALA A 108 8.24 -4.09 1.43
N PHE A 109 9.47 -3.72 1.82
CA PHE A 109 9.96 -2.35 1.77
C PHE A 109 10.02 -1.82 0.33
N ASP A 110 10.54 -2.60 -0.61
CA ASP A 110 10.66 -2.20 -2.02
C ASP A 110 9.28 -1.94 -2.63
N LYS A 111 8.28 -2.75 -2.26
CA LYS A 111 6.89 -2.55 -2.66
C LYS A 111 6.29 -1.31 -2.01
N LEU A 112 6.51 -1.10 -0.73
CA LEU A 112 6.00 0.10 -0.08
C LEU A 112 6.62 1.37 -0.70
N ASN A 113 7.94 1.39 -0.86
CA ASN A 113 8.68 2.49 -1.47
C ASN A 113 8.21 2.77 -2.91
N ASN A 114 7.98 1.73 -3.71
CA ASN A 114 7.46 1.90 -5.07
C ASN A 114 6.05 2.50 -5.08
N LEU A 115 5.16 2.04 -4.18
CA LEU A 115 3.81 2.56 -4.06
C LEU A 115 3.80 4.06 -3.72
N PHE A 116 4.55 4.46 -2.69
CA PHE A 116 4.65 5.88 -2.31
C PHE A 116 5.28 6.74 -3.40
N THR A 117 6.29 6.22 -4.11
CA THR A 117 6.92 6.93 -5.23
C THR A 117 5.93 7.21 -6.36
N VAL A 118 5.21 6.19 -6.81
CA VAL A 118 4.25 6.31 -7.91
C VAL A 118 3.06 7.18 -7.47
N ALA A 119 2.54 6.95 -6.26
CA ALA A 119 1.45 7.72 -5.72
C ALA A 119 1.80 9.21 -5.57
N PHE A 120 3.03 9.56 -5.19
CA PHE A 120 3.47 10.95 -5.12
C PHE A 120 3.34 11.67 -6.47
N ILE A 121 3.68 11.01 -7.57
CA ILE A 121 3.54 11.59 -8.92
C ILE A 121 2.06 11.94 -9.17
N GLU A 122 1.14 11.05 -8.79
CA GLU A 122 -0.30 11.29 -8.92
C GLU A 122 -0.83 12.35 -7.96
N VAL A 123 -0.38 12.40 -6.71
CA VAL A 123 -0.94 13.31 -5.68
C VAL A 123 -0.32 14.69 -5.64
N SER A 124 0.87 14.87 -6.22
CA SER A 124 1.56 16.17 -6.26
C SER A 124 0.88 17.20 -7.17
N ARG A 125 -0.17 16.80 -7.90
CA ARG A 125 -1.06 17.69 -8.65
C ARG A 125 -2.09 18.38 -7.75
N ARG A 126 -2.81 19.35 -8.31
CA ARG A 126 -3.96 19.99 -7.64
C ARG A 126 -5.09 18.97 -7.41
N MET A 127 -5.65 18.95 -6.19
CA MET A 127 -6.78 18.06 -5.86
C MET A 127 -8.06 18.40 -6.63
N THR A 128 -8.83 17.37 -6.97
CA THR A 128 -10.18 17.46 -7.53
C THR A 128 -11.25 17.50 -6.43
N ASN A 129 -12.45 17.98 -6.76
CA ASN A 129 -13.58 18.02 -5.82
C ASN A 129 -14.02 16.63 -5.33
N LYS A 130 -13.88 15.59 -6.18
CA LYS A 130 -14.22 14.21 -5.82
C LYS A 130 -13.30 13.68 -4.73
N GLU A 131 -11.99 13.90 -4.88
CA GLU A 131 -10.97 13.51 -3.89
C GLU A 131 -11.18 14.20 -2.54
N VAL A 132 -11.56 15.48 -2.54
CA VAL A 132 -11.92 16.22 -1.31
C VAL A 132 -13.10 15.58 -0.59
N THR A 133 -14.16 15.22 -1.33
CA THR A 133 -15.37 14.61 -0.77
C THR A 133 -15.09 13.24 -0.16
N GLU A 134 -14.30 12.40 -0.84
CA GLU A 134 -13.92 11.07 -0.36
C GLU A 134 -13.07 11.15 0.93
N ALA A 135 -12.10 12.07 0.98
CA ALA A 135 -11.28 12.26 2.17
C ALA A 135 -12.11 12.71 3.39
N LYS A 136 -13.05 13.64 3.18
CA LYS A 136 -13.98 14.08 4.25
C LYS A 136 -14.85 12.92 4.75
N TYR A 137 -15.34 12.07 3.87
CA TYR A 137 -16.12 10.88 4.25
C TYR A 137 -15.29 9.93 5.12
N ARG A 138 -14.05 9.63 4.73
CA ARG A 138 -13.19 8.70 5.47
C ARG A 138 -12.87 9.20 6.89
N VAL A 139 -12.61 10.49 7.03
CA VAL A 139 -12.42 11.14 8.34
C VAL A 139 -13.70 11.10 9.18
N ALA A 140 -14.84 11.48 8.61
CA ALA A 140 -16.12 11.54 9.35
C ALA A 140 -16.58 10.17 9.87
N ASN A 141 -16.16 9.08 9.21
CA ASN A 141 -16.50 7.71 9.60
C ASN A 141 -15.38 7.02 10.40
N GLY A 142 -14.34 7.75 10.83
CA GLY A 142 -13.25 7.21 11.64
C GLY A 142 -12.38 6.17 10.92
N ILE A 143 -12.44 6.12 9.59
CA ILE A 143 -11.61 5.23 8.76
C ILE A 143 -10.16 5.72 8.75
N ASP A 144 -9.99 7.04 8.67
CA ASP A 144 -8.71 7.71 8.69
C ASP A 144 -8.68 8.71 9.87
N SER A 145 -7.56 8.77 10.61
CA SER A 145 -7.38 9.77 11.68
C SER A 145 -7.18 11.18 11.10
N ILE A 146 -7.52 12.19 11.91
CA ILE A 146 -7.40 13.63 11.55
C ILE A 146 -5.95 14.15 11.66
N LEU A 147 -4.98 13.29 12.05
CA LEU A 147 -3.81 13.59 12.87
C LEU A 147 -4.14 13.62 14.36
#